data_AF-A0A3D4UVB0-F1
#
_entry.id   AF-A0A3D4UVB0-F1
#
_cell.length_a   1.000
_cell.length_b   1.000
_cell.length_c   1.000
_cell.angle_alpha   90.00
_cell.angle_beta   90.00
_cell.angle_gamma   90.00
#
_symmetry.space_group_name_H-M   'P 1'
#
loop_
_entity.id
_entity.type
_entity.pdbx_description
1 polymer ?
#
loop_
_entity_poly.entity_id
_entity_poly.type
_entity_poly.pdbx_seq_one_letter_code
_entity_poly.pdbx_strand_id
1 'polypeptide(L)'
;MKNLLNKITKQFIIQEKIKVDALASVQALFDIFENIRVTNKRDTSRISLAKEHLRGIKRQLRSLNERIESLESELNLLKEEK
;
A
#
# COMPACT_ATOMS: atom_id res chain seq x y z
N MET A 1 -23.45 -9.15 -29.34
CA MET A 1 -23.27 -9.63 -27.94
C MET A 1 -21.82 -9.60 -27.44
N LYS A 2 -20.81 -10.05 -28.20
CA LYS A 2 -19.39 -10.05 -27.77
C LYS A 2 -18.86 -8.68 -27.31
N ASN A 3 -19.25 -7.58 -27.96
CA ASN A 3 -18.81 -6.23 -27.58
C ASN A 3 -19.40 -5.72 -26.26
N LEU A 4 -20.58 -6.22 -25.85
CA LEU A 4 -21.20 -5.83 -24.58
C LEU A 4 -20.56 -6.61 -23.42
N LEU A 5 -20.34 -7.91 -23.61
CA LEU A 5 -19.56 -8.73 -22.67
C LEU A 5 -18.16 -8.14 -22.49
N ASN A 6 -17.43 -7.83 -23.56
CA ASN A 6 -16.09 -7.25 -23.45
C ASN A 6 -16.08 -5.90 -22.71
N LYS A 7 -17.13 -5.08 -22.85
CA LYS A 7 -17.27 -3.84 -22.08
C LYS A 7 -17.53 -4.12 -20.61
N ILE A 8 -18.46 -5.02 -20.28
CA ILE A 8 -18.79 -5.40 -18.91
C ILE A 8 -17.59 -6.06 -18.22
N THR A 9 -16.90 -6.99 -18.88
CA THR A 9 -15.71 -7.66 -18.34
C THR A 9 -14.55 -6.68 -18.19
N LYS A 10 -14.34 -5.76 -19.12
CA LYS A 10 -13.34 -4.69 -18.98
C LYS A 10 -13.69 -3.75 -17.83
N GLN A 11 -14.97 -3.40 -17.66
CA GLN A 11 -15.44 -2.56 -16.58
C GLN A 11 -15.31 -3.26 -15.23
N PHE A 12 -15.57 -4.57 -15.17
CA PHE A 12 -15.37 -5.44 -14.02
C PHE A 12 -13.88 -5.53 -13.65
N ILE A 13 -12.99 -5.82 -14.60
CA ILE A 13 -11.53 -5.89 -14.36
C ILE A 13 -10.93 -4.53 -14.00
N ILE A 14 -11.41 -3.42 -14.59
CA ILE A 14 -10.91 -2.07 -14.28
C ILE A 14 -11.49 -1.55 -12.95
N GLN A 15 -12.69 -1.98 -12.55
CA GLN A 15 -13.29 -1.66 -11.25
C GLN A 15 -12.84 -2.59 -10.12
N GLU A 16 -12.37 -3.81 -10.43
CA GLU A 16 -11.29 -4.50 -9.69
C GLU A 16 -9.98 -3.74 -9.89
N LYS A 17 -9.98 -2.42 -9.64
CA LYS A 17 -8.74 -1.69 -9.42
C LYS A 17 -7.98 -2.53 -8.41
N ILE A 18 -6.84 -3.05 -8.84
CA ILE A 18 -5.88 -3.72 -7.96
C ILE A 18 -5.84 -2.82 -6.73
N LYS A 19 -6.46 -3.27 -5.64
CA LYS A 19 -6.35 -2.58 -4.36
C LYS A 19 -4.93 -2.90 -3.94
N VAL A 20 -4.00 -2.15 -4.53
CA VAL A 20 -2.60 -2.19 -4.20
C VAL A 20 -2.57 -1.73 -2.77
N ASP A 21 -2.60 -2.68 -1.85
CA ASP A 21 -2.43 -2.39 -0.44
C ASP A 21 -1.07 -1.72 -0.31
N ALA A 22 -1.09 -0.45 0.09
CA ALA A 22 0.10 0.36 0.22
C ALA A 22 1.06 -0.29 1.22
N LEU A 23 0.53 -0.94 2.26
CA LEU A 23 1.34 -1.66 3.25
C LEU A 23 2.00 -2.90 2.64
N ALA A 24 1.24 -3.74 1.93
CA ALA A 24 1.78 -4.88 1.19
C ALA A 24 2.82 -4.46 0.14
N SER A 25 2.62 -3.32 -0.51
CA SER A 25 3.55 -2.79 -1.52
C SER A 25 4.87 -2.34 -0.89
N VAL A 26 4.80 -1.62 0.24
CA VAL A 26 5.99 -1.24 1.02
C VAL A 26 6.72 -2.46 1.55
N GLN A 27 5.98 -3.49 1.98
CA GLN A 27 6.58 -4.77 2.40
C GLN A 27 7.30 -5.46 1.25
N ALA A 28 6.67 -5.58 0.07
CA ALA A 28 7.28 -6.18 -1.11
C ALA A 28 8.56 -5.42 -1.52
N LEU A 29 8.57 -4.09 -1.47
CA LEU A 29 9.77 -3.30 -1.72
C LEU A 29 10.87 -3.60 -0.70
N PHE A 30 10.52 -3.68 0.58
CA PHE A 30 11.47 -4.03 1.64
C PHE A 30 12.13 -5.40 1.37
N ASP A 31 11.33 -6.40 1.00
CA ASP A 31 11.82 -7.74 0.68
C ASP A 31 12.72 -7.74 -0.57
N ILE A 32 12.41 -6.92 -1.57
CA ILE A 32 13.29 -6.72 -2.73
C ILE A 32 14.65 -6.17 -2.27
N PHE A 33 14.67 -5.09 -1.49
CA PHE A 33 15.92 -4.48 -1.01
C PHE A 33 16.70 -5.39 -0.06
N GLU A 34 16.05 -6.30 0.66
CA GLU A 34 16.71 -7.30 1.50
C GLU A 34 17.50 -8.32 0.68
N ASN A 35 16.99 -8.69 -0.50
CA ASN A 35 17.57 -9.72 -1.35
C ASN A 35 18.59 -9.20 -2.37
N ILE A 36 18.77 -7.88 -2.51
CA ILE A 36 19.77 -7.31 -3.42
C ILE A 36 21.18 -7.58 -2.87
N ARG A 37 21.96 -8.38 -3.61
CA ARG A 37 23.40 -8.55 -3.36
C ARG A 37 24.17 -7.37 -3.93
N VAL A 38 24.94 -6.70 -3.08
CA VAL A 38 25.83 -5.60 -3.46
C VAL A 38 27.28 -6.02 -3.39
N THR A 39 28.07 -5.58 -4.37
CA THR A 39 29.51 -5.82 -4.45
C THR A 39 30.33 -4.59 -4.04
N ASN A 40 29.69 -3.43 -3.87
CA ASN A 40 30.34 -2.15 -3.56
C ASN A 40 29.78 -1.53 -2.28
N LYS A 41 30.68 -1.02 -1.42
CA LYS A 41 30.36 -0.33 -0.16
C LYS A 41 29.42 0.87 -0.36
N ARG A 42 29.57 1.61 -1.46
CA ARG A 42 28.68 2.74 -1.79
C ARG A 42 27.23 2.28 -1.95
N ASP A 43 27.01 1.16 -2.62
CA ASP A 43 25.67 0.65 -2.87
C ASP A 43 25.09 -0.01 -1.62
N THR A 44 25.94 -0.61 -0.76
CA THR A 44 25.53 -1.03 0.59
C THR A 44 24.94 0.13 1.39
N SER A 45 25.60 1.29 1.41
CA SER A 45 25.10 2.47 2.11
C SER A 45 23.77 2.97 1.54
N ARG A 46 23.62 2.97 0.20
CA ARG A 46 22.36 3.36 -0.47
C ARG A 46 21.21 2.43 -0.13
N ILE A 47 21.44 1.12 -0.14
CA ILE A 47 20.42 0.12 0.22
C ILE A 47 20.04 0.27 1.70
N SER A 48 21.02 0.47 2.58
CA SER A 48 20.75 0.70 4.00
C SER A 48 19.85 1.92 4.23
N LEU A 49 20.13 3.02 3.53
CA LEU A 49 19.32 4.24 3.60
C LEU A 49 17.90 4.01 3.04
N ALA A 50 17.78 3.30 1.91
CA ALA A 50 16.48 2.95 1.34
C ALA A 50 15.64 2.09 2.29
N LYS A 51 16.25 1.10 2.95
CA LYS A 51 15.58 0.26 3.96
C LYS A 51 15.10 1.09 5.16
N GLU A 52 15.87 2.08 5.60
CA GLU A 52 15.46 2.98 6.68
C GLU A 52 14.25 3.84 6.28
N HIS A 53 14.27 4.43 5.09
CA HIS A 53 13.12 5.18 4.57
C HIS A 53 11.86 4.32 4.46
N LEU A 54 11.98 3.09 3.96
CA LEU A 54 10.85 2.16 3.88
C LEU A 54 10.29 1.79 5.27
N ARG A 55 11.16 1.63 6.28
CA ARG A 55 10.71 1.45 7.67
C ARG A 55 9.96 2.67 8.20
N GLY A 56 10.42 3.88 7.88
CA GLY A 56 9.73 5.13 8.21
C GLY A 56 8.34 5.18 7.59
N ILE A 57 8.24 4.95 6.28
CA ILE A 57 6.98 4.93 5.53
C ILE A 57 6.02 3.88 6.11
N LYS A 58 6.50 2.67 6.43
CA LYS A 58 5.68 1.62 7.05
C LYS A 58 5.07 2.05 8.38
N ARG A 59 5.82 2.78 9.22
CA ARG A 59 5.30 3.32 10.49
C ARG A 59 4.24 4.39 10.27
N GLN A 60 4.48 5.30 9.32
CA GLN A 60 3.53 6.36 8.99
C GLN A 60 2.21 5.80 8.45
N LEU A 61 2.27 4.77 7.59
CA LEU A 61 1.07 4.09 7.08
C LEU A 61 0.25 3.44 8.20
N ARG A 62 0.90 2.80 9.17
CA ARG A 62 0.19 2.23 10.34
C ARG A 62 -0.54 3.31 11.14
N SER A 63 0.16 4.39 11.48
CA SER A 63 -0.44 5.51 12.23
C SER A 63 -1.59 6.18 11.46
N LEU A 64 -1.49 6.25 10.12
CA LEU A 64 -2.57 6.78 9.29
C LEU A 64 -3.79 5.86 9.31
N ASN A 65 -3.61 4.55 9.20
CA ASN A 65 -4.72 3.59 9.28
C ASN A 65 -5.42 3.66 10.64
N GLU A 66 -4.67 3.70 11.75
CA GLU A 66 -5.23 3.86 13.10
C GLU A 66 -6.09 5.14 13.21
N ARG A 67 -5.62 6.24 12.62
CA ARG A 67 -6.39 7.51 12.58
C ARG A 67 -7.66 7.39 11.74
N ILE A 68 -7.59 6.72 10.60
CA ILE A 68 -8.77 6.47 9.76
C ILE A 68 -9.79 5.65 10.53
N GLU A 69 -9.38 4.57 11.18
CA GLU A 69 -10.26 3.72 12.00
C GLU A 69 -10.92 4.50 13.14
N SER A 70 -10.17 5.38 13.82
CA SER A 70 -10.72 6.28 14.84
C SER A 70 -11.78 7.21 14.26
N LEU A 71 -11.49 7.86 13.14
CA LEU A 71 -12.43 8.79 12.48
C LEU A 71 -13.67 8.09 11.94
N GLU A 72 -13.53 6.88 11.40
CA GLU A 72 -14.66 6.05 10.98
C GLU A 72 -15.55 5.68 12.16
N SER A 73 -14.95 5.35 13.30
CA SER A 73 -15.68 5.07 14.54
C SER A 73 -16.43 6.29 15.06
N GLU A 74 -15.78 7.45 15.13
CA GLU A 74 -16.40 8.73 15.51
C GLU A 74 -17.56 9.10 14.58
N LEU A 75 -17.38 8.92 13.28
CA LEU A 75 -18.41 9.21 12.28
C LEU A 75 -19.61 8.26 12.39
N ASN A 76 -19.38 6.99 12.75
CA ASN A 76 -20.47 6.04 12.97
C ASN A 76 -21.27 6.39 14.22
N LEU A 77 -20.62 6.74 15.33
CA LEU A 77 -21.30 7.23 16.53
C LEU A 77 -22.16 8.47 16.24
N LEU A 78 -21.61 9.45 15.52
CA LEU A 78 -22.34 10.65 15.11
C LEU A 78 -23.55 10.37 14.20
N LYS A 79 -23.52 9.28 13.43
CA LYS A 79 -24.66 8.85 12.61
C LYS A 79 -25.71 8.12 13.42
N GLU A 80 -25.33 7.41 14.47
CA GLU A 80 -26.25 6.69 15.35
C GLU A 80 -26.99 7.64 16.32
N GLU A 81 -26.38 8.75 16.72
CA GLU A 81 -27.00 9.79 17.57
C GLU A 81 -28.02 10.68 16.83
N LYS A 82 -28.14 10.56 15.50
CA LYS A 82 -28.92 11.46 14.65
C LYS A 82 -30.13 10.78 14.03
#